data_AF-A0A9X7C5S6-F1
#
_entry.id   AF-A0A9X7C5S6-F1
#
_cell.length_a   1.000
_cell.length_b   1.000
_cell.length_c   1.000
_cell.angle_alpha   90.00
_cell.angle_beta   90.00
_cell.angle_gamma   90.00
#
_symmetry.space_group_name_H-M   'P 1'
#
loop_
_entity.id
_entity.type
_entity.pdbx_description
1 polymer ?
#
loop_
_entity_poly.entity_id
_entity_poly.type
_entity_poly.pdbx_seq_one_letter_code
_entity_poly.pdbx_strand_id
1 'polypeptide(L)' 'MPLSNNCKVLTAPEAIEILDITRARMSQLIKQGKITPVKKLDKVSLFLRADVEEKRKELEALREKYQPYNSANEDE' A
#
# COMPACT_ATOMS: atom_id res chain seq x y z
N MET A 1 -20.89 15.18 20.90
CA MET A 1 -19.80 14.18 20.90
C MET A 1 -19.19 14.11 19.50
N PRO A 2 -17.87 13.92 19.38
CA PRO A 2 -17.05 14.54 18.33
C PRO A 2 -17.19 13.87 16.97
N LEU A 3 -17.11 14.71 15.93
CA LEU A 3 -17.05 14.36 14.53
C LEU A 3 -15.77 13.54 14.25
N SER A 4 -15.84 12.22 14.32
CA SER A 4 -14.77 11.36 13.80
C SER A 4 -15.04 10.96 12.35
N ASN A 5 -15.25 11.96 11.48
CA ASN A 5 -15.17 11.77 10.04
C ASN A 5 -13.73 12.06 9.60
N ASN A 6 -12.77 11.27 10.09
CA ASN A 6 -11.39 11.32 9.61
C ASN A 6 -11.30 10.64 8.24
N CYS A 7 -11.88 11.26 7.20
CA CYS A 7 -11.54 10.97 5.81
C CYS A 7 -10.11 11.47 5.54
N LYS A 8 -9.11 10.80 6.13
CA LYS A 8 -7.69 11.08 5.90
C LYS A 8 -7.31 10.52 4.54
N VAL A 9 -7.23 11.42 3.56
CA VAL A 9 -6.53 11.19 2.30
C VAL A 9 -5.03 11.28 2.57
N LEU A 10 -4.28 10.35 2.00
CA LEU A 10 -2.83 10.28 2.06
C LEU A 10 -2.25 10.72 0.74
N THR A 11 -1.15 11.44 0.81
CA THR A 11 -0.29 11.70 -0.34
C THR A 11 0.63 10.50 -0.60
N ALA A 12 1.23 10.45 -1.79
CA ALA A 12 2.21 9.41 -2.12
C ALA A 12 3.32 9.19 -1.06
N PRO A 13 3.99 10.24 -0.51
CA PRO A 13 5.01 10.04 0.53
C PRO A 13 4.44 9.48 1.84
N GLU A 14 3.26 9.94 2.29
CA GLU A 14 2.64 9.42 3.51
C GLU A 14 2.20 7.96 3.34
N ALA A 15 1.67 7.60 2.17
CA ALA A 15 1.31 6.22 1.86
C ALA A 15 2.54 5.30 1.88
N ILE A 16 3.69 5.78 1.39
CA ILE A 16 4.97 5.07 1.41
C ILE A 16 5.43 4.80 2.85
N GLU A 17 5.32 5.79 3.73
CA GLU A 17 5.67 5.64 5.16
C GLU A 17 4.73 4.64 5.86
N ILE A 18 3.42 4.68 5.57
CA ILE A 18 2.43 3.80 6.18
C ILE A 18 2.57 2.35 5.69
N LEU A 19 2.86 2.17 4.40
CA LEU A 19 3.09 0.86 3.80
C LEU A 19 4.49 0.31 4.09
N ASP A 20 5.42 1.16 4.57
CA ASP A 20 6.84 0.88 4.74
C ASP A 20 7.47 0.24 3.49
N ILE A 21 7.23 0.86 2.34
CA ILE A 21 7.74 0.40 1.04
C ILE A 21 8.58 1.47 0.37
N THR A 22 9.48 1.05 -0.50
CA THR A 22 10.23 2.00 -1.33
C THR A 22 9.32 2.71 -2.35
N ARG A 23 9.64 3.96 -2.70
CA ARG A 23 9.02 4.71 -3.82
C ARG A 23 8.90 3.90 -5.11
N ALA A 24 9.94 3.13 -5.44
CA ALA A 24 9.95 2.27 -6.62
C ALA A 24 8.86 1.19 -6.57
N ARG A 25 8.67 0.57 -5.40
CA ARG A 25 7.64 -0.45 -5.16
C ARG A 25 6.24 0.17 -5.21
N MET A 26 6.07 1.38 -4.66
CA MET A 26 4.81 2.12 -4.80
C MET A 26 4.47 2.40 -6.27
N SER A 27 5.43 2.82 -7.08
CA SER A 27 5.24 3.02 -8.53
C SER A 27 4.88 1.72 -9.26
N GLN A 28 5.50 0.60 -8.89
CA GLN A 28 5.13 -0.72 -9.43
C GLN A 28 3.70 -1.11 -9.03
N LEU A 29 3.28 -0.87 -7.78
CA LEU A 29 1.91 -1.16 -7.33
C LEU A 29 0.86 -0.33 -8.07
N ILE A 30 1.17 0.93 -8.35
CA ILE A 30 0.32 1.81 -9.18
C ILE A 30 0.26 1.29 -10.62
N LYS A 31 1.41 0.91 -11.21
CA LYS A 31 1.46 0.32 -12.57
C LYS A 31 0.72 -1.00 -12.68
N GLN A 32 0.78 -1.83 -11.64
CA GLN A 32 0.06 -3.10 -11.55
C GLN A 32 -1.44 -2.91 -11.27
N GLY A 33 -1.92 -1.68 -11.05
CA GLY A 33 -3.32 -1.40 -10.70
C GLY A 33 -3.73 -1.92 -9.33
N LYS A 34 -2.77 -2.28 -8.47
CA LYS A 34 -3.04 -2.80 -7.11
C LYS A 34 -3.38 -1.68 -6.15
N ILE A 35 -2.77 -0.51 -6.33
CA ILE A 35 -3.13 0.70 -5.61
C ILE A 35 -3.66 1.70 -6.63
N THR A 36 -4.91 2.10 -6.45
CA THR A 36 -5.57 3.07 -7.32
C THR A 36 -5.58 4.42 -6.61
N PRO A 37 -4.93 5.45 -7.18
CA PRO A 37 -5.07 6.80 -6.65
C PRO A 37 -6.49 7.28 -6.87
N VAL A 38 -7.14 7.70 -5.78
CA VAL A 38 -8.51 8.22 -5.78
C VAL A 38 -8.60 9.52 -6.57
N LYS A 39 -7.52 10.31 -6.54
CA LYS A 39 -7.38 11.51 -7.36
C LYS A 39 -5.95 11.69 -7.79
N LYS A 40 -5.74 11.82 -9.10
CA LYS A 40 -4.48 12.30 -9.66
C LYS A 40 -4.60 13.80 -9.88
N LEU A 41 -3.88 14.59 -9.09
CA LEU A 41 -3.42 15.90 -9.52
C LEU A 41 -2.07 15.73 -10.21
N ASP A 42 -1.77 16.56 -11.21
CA ASP A 42 -0.63 16.42 -12.14
C ASP A 42 0.66 15.83 -11.55
N LYS A 43 1.07 16.30 -10.36
CA LYS A 43 2.27 15.83 -9.64
C LYS A 43 1.99 15.02 -8.38
N VAL A 44 0.74 14.99 -7.90
CA VAL A 44 0.39 14.41 -6.60
C VAL A 44 -0.79 13.46 -6.76
N SER A 45 -0.53 12.20 -6.48
CA SER A 45 -1.57 11.18 -6.35
C SER A 45 -2.05 11.12 -4.91
N LEU A 46 -3.36 11.22 -4.70
CA LEU A 46 -4.03 11.06 -3.42
C LEU A 46 -4.60 9.64 -3.31
N PHE A 47 -4.45 9.06 -2.14
CA PHE A 47 -4.88 7.70 -1.80
C PHE A 47 -5.78 7.76 -0.56
N LEU A 48 -6.78 6.89 -0.47
CA LEU A 48 -7.52 6.74 0.79
C LEU A 48 -6.69 5.86 1.74
N ARG A 49 -6.62 6.27 3.01
CA ARG A 49 -5.94 5.47 4.04
C ARG A 49 -6.55 4.08 4.18
N ALA A 50 -7.88 3.97 4.13
CA ALA A 50 -8.59 2.70 4.20
C ALA A 50 -8.15 1.76 3.06
N ASP A 51 -8.17 2.24 1.81
CA ASP A 51 -7.71 1.46 0.65
C ASP A 51 -6.25 1.02 0.78
N VAL A 52 -5.38 1.90 1.30
CA VAL A 52 -3.95 1.59 1.50
C VAL A 52 -3.76 0.46 2.53
N GLU A 53 -4.46 0.53 3.67
CA GLU A 53 -4.40 -0.50 4.71
C GLU A 53 -5.01 -1.83 4.25
N GLU A 54 -6.12 -1.80 3.52
CA GLU A 54 -6.77 -3.00 2.98
C GLU A 54 -5.89 -3.68 1.93
N LYS A 55 -5.28 -2.91 1.02
CA LYS A 55 -4.33 -3.43 0.03
C LYS A 55 -3.07 -3.99 0.66
N ARG A 56 -2.62 -3.47 1.80
CA ARG A 56 -1.51 -4.05 2.55
C ARG A 56 -1.84 -5.48 3.00
N LYS A 57 -3.03 -5.68 3.56
CA LYS A 57 -3.48 -7.01 4.02
C LYS A 57 -3.62 -7.99 2.85
N GLU A 58 -4.17 -7.56 1.73
CA GLU A 58 -4.23 -8.40 0.52
C GLU A 58 -2.84 -8.80 0.03
N LEU A 59 -1.88 -7.87 0.00
CA LEU A 59 -0.50 -8.14 -0.41
C LEU A 59 0.22 -9.10 0.54
N GLU A 60 -0.05 -9.01 1.85
CA GLU A 60 0.50 -9.89 2.88
C GLU A 60 -0.07 -11.31 2.74
N ALA A 61 -1.38 -11.44 2.57
CA ALA A 61 -2.04 -12.72 2.29
C ALA A 61 -1.57 -13.35 0.96
N LEU A 62 -1.34 -12.53 -0.07
CA LEU A 62 -0.78 -12.98 -1.35
C LEU A 62 0.66 -13.44 -1.22
N ARG A 63 1.49 -12.79 -0.39
CA ARG A 63 2.85 -13.25 -0.08
C ARG A 63 2.82 -14.61 0.61
N GLU A 64 1.97 -14.77 1.62
CA GLU A 64 1.80 -16.04 2.34
C GLU A 64 1.36 -17.17 1.39
N LYS A 65 0.43 -16.87 0.47
CA LYS A 65 -0.09 -17.86 -0.49
C LYS A 65 0.89 -18.25 -1.59
N TYR A 66 1.71 -17.31 -2.10
CA TYR A 66 2.56 -17.53 -3.29
C TYR A 66 4.06 -17.62 -2.99
N GLN A 67 4.52 -17.36 -1.77
CA GLN A 67 5.91 -17.60 -1.34
C GLN A 67 6.04 -18.66 -0.22
N PRO A 68 5.56 -19.91 -0.41
CA PRO A 68 5.80 -20.98 0.58
C PRO A 68 7.28 -21.40 0.68
N TYR A 69 8.14 -21.01 -0.28
CA TYR A 69 9.55 -21.42 -0.36
C TYR A 69 10.56 -20.36 0.10
N ASN A 70 10.12 -19.14 0.45
CA ASN A 70 11.04 -18.12 0.98
C ASN A 70 11.36 -18.33 2.48
N SER A 71 10.73 -19.33 3.11
CA SER A 71 11.02 -19.83 4.46
C SER A 71 11.96 -21.05 4.48
N ALA A 72 12.56 -21.43 3.34
CA ALA A 72 13.43 -22.60 3.23
C ALA A 72 14.92 -22.25 3.05
N ASN A 73 15.40 -21.13 3.61
CA ASN A 73 16.84 -20.83 3.70
C ASN A 73 17.14 -20.06 5.01
N GLU A 74 16.87 -20.68 6.15
CA GLU A 74 17.53 -20.34 7.43
C GLU A 74 18.15 -21.59 8.09
N ASP A 75 18.34 -22.67 7.33
CA ASP A 75 19.09 -23.85 7.77
C ASP A 75 20.23 -24.12 6.77
N GLU A 76 21.32 -23.35 6.84
CA GLU A 76 22.73 -23.76 6.60
C GLU A 76 23.72 -22.60 6.82
#